data_AF-A0A178UDC4-F1
#
_entry.id   AF-A0A178UDC4-F1
#
_cell.length_a   1.000
_cell.length_b   1.000
_cell.length_c   1.000
_cell.angle_alpha   90.00
_cell.angle_beta   90.00
_cell.angle_gamma   90.00
#
_symmetry.space_group_name_H-M   'P 1'
#
loop_
_entity.id
_entity.type
_entity.pdbx_description
1 polymer ?
#
loop_
_entity_poly.entity_id
_entity_poly.type
_entity_poly.pdbx_seq_one_letter_code
_entity_poly.pdbx_strand_id
1 'polypeptide(L)'
;MGNCCASPGSETGSKKGKPKIKSNPFYSEAYTTNGSGTGFKLSVLKDPTGHDISLMYDLGREVGRGEFGITYLCTDIKTGEKYACKSISKKKLRTAVDIEDVRREVEIMKHMPRHPNIVSLKDAFEDDDAVHIVMELCEGGELFDRIVARGHYTERAAAAVMKTILEVVQICHKHGVMHRDLKPENFLFANKKETSALKAIDFGLSVFFKPGEGFNEIVGSPYYMAPEVLRRNYGPEVDIWSAGVILYILLCGVPPFWAGLL
;
A
#
# COMPACT_ATOMS: atom_id res chain seq x y z
N MET A 1 -34.53 14.20 10.88
CA MET A 1 -35.40 15.39 10.90
C MET A 1 -34.53 16.57 10.44
N GLY A 2 -34.66 17.17 9.27
CA GLY A 2 -35.75 17.11 8.28
C GLY A 2 -36.39 18.49 8.16
N ASN A 3 -36.02 19.26 7.12
CA ASN A 3 -36.90 20.22 6.47
C ASN A 3 -36.31 20.71 5.14
N CYS A 4 -37.16 20.72 4.11
CA CYS A 4 -36.93 21.33 2.81
C CYS A 4 -38.05 22.34 2.56
N CYS A 5 -37.78 23.48 1.93
CA CYS A 5 -38.77 24.34 1.26
C CYS A 5 -38.10 25.17 0.16
N ALA A 6 -38.81 25.39 -0.96
CA ALA A 6 -38.49 26.36 -2.02
C ALA A 6 -39.59 27.46 -2.02
N SER A 7 -39.66 28.48 -2.90
CA SER A 7 -39.03 28.84 -4.19
C SER A 7 -39.27 30.37 -4.37
N PRO A 8 -39.28 31.05 -5.55
CA PRO A 8 -38.75 30.74 -6.89
C PRO A 8 -37.97 31.89 -7.60
N GLY A 9 -37.33 31.57 -8.74
CA GLY A 9 -37.49 32.36 -9.97
C GLY A 9 -36.51 33.48 -10.34
N SER A 10 -35.66 33.24 -11.35
CA SER A 10 -35.70 33.98 -12.63
C SER A 10 -34.67 33.44 -13.63
N GLU A 11 -35.06 33.24 -14.89
CA GLU A 11 -34.17 32.83 -15.97
C GLU A 11 -33.56 34.06 -16.67
N THR A 12 -32.26 34.02 -16.96
CA THR A 12 -31.69 34.69 -18.15
C THR A 12 -30.62 33.80 -18.76
N GLY A 13 -30.76 33.47 -20.04
CA GLY A 13 -29.85 32.56 -20.74
C GLY A 13 -28.61 33.26 -21.30
N SER A 14 -27.46 32.60 -21.25
CA SER A 14 -26.31 32.97 -22.09
C SER A 14 -25.50 31.73 -22.50
N LYS A 15 -25.36 31.51 -23.80
CA LYS A 15 -24.63 30.36 -24.37
C LYS A 15 -23.13 30.55 -24.17
N LYS A 16 -22.44 29.63 -23.47
CA LYS A 16 -20.98 29.52 -23.47
C LYS A 16 -20.54 28.17 -24.03
N GLY A 17 -19.60 28.19 -24.96
CA GLY A 17 -19.18 27.02 -25.74
C GLY A 17 -18.36 26.01 -24.93
N LYS A 18 -18.36 24.74 -25.39
CA LYS A 18 -17.54 23.67 -24.82
C LYS A 18 -16.04 24.04 -24.89
N PRO A 19 -15.27 23.91 -23.80
CA PRO A 19 -13.83 24.13 -23.85
C PRO A 19 -13.16 23.06 -24.71
N LYS A 20 -12.32 23.46 -25.67
CA LYS A 20 -11.43 22.54 -26.38
C LYS A 20 -10.41 22.00 -25.40
N ILE A 21 -10.36 20.68 -25.22
CA ILE A 21 -9.29 20.01 -24.51
C ILE A 21 -7.99 20.28 -25.28
N LYS A 22 -7.06 21.04 -24.68
CA LYS A 22 -5.70 21.15 -25.18
C LYS A 22 -4.95 19.88 -24.79
N SER A 23 -4.27 19.25 -25.74
CA SER A 23 -3.37 18.14 -25.48
C SER A 23 -2.25 18.56 -24.52
N ASN A 24 -1.86 17.65 -23.62
CA ASN A 24 -0.82 17.91 -22.63
C ASN A 24 0.56 17.92 -23.30
N PRO A 25 1.36 19.00 -23.19
CA PRO A 25 2.69 19.09 -23.82
C PRO A 25 3.75 18.15 -23.19
N PHE A 26 3.42 17.43 -22.12
CA PHE A 26 4.29 16.41 -21.49
C PHE A 26 3.92 14.96 -21.86
N TYR A 27 3.10 14.74 -22.90
CA TYR A 27 2.92 13.41 -23.48
C TYR A 27 4.20 12.97 -24.18
N SER A 28 4.94 12.05 -23.57
CA SER A 28 6.17 11.49 -24.17
C SER A 28 5.84 10.32 -25.09
N GLU A 29 6.24 10.43 -26.37
CA GLU A 29 6.18 9.35 -27.35
C GLU A 29 7.20 8.21 -27.03
N ALA A 30 8.02 8.31 -25.99
CA ALA A 30 9.03 7.30 -25.66
C ALA A 30 8.46 5.90 -25.28
N TYR A 31 7.13 5.76 -25.15
CA TYR A 31 6.44 4.47 -25.00
C TYR A 31 5.91 3.90 -26.33
N THR A 32 6.16 4.53 -27.48
CA THR A 32 5.70 4.02 -28.78
C THR A 32 6.69 3.02 -29.39
N THR A 33 6.36 1.73 -29.32
CA THR A 33 6.90 0.73 -30.25
C THR A 33 5.93 0.54 -31.42
N ASN A 34 6.46 0.59 -32.65
CA ASN A 34 5.67 0.53 -33.88
C ASN A 34 4.73 -0.68 -33.96
N GLY A 35 3.43 -0.43 -34.16
CA GLY A 35 2.43 -1.48 -34.40
C GLY A 35 1.04 -0.88 -34.64
N SER A 36 0.43 -1.22 -35.77
CA SER A 36 -0.86 -0.66 -36.21
C SER A 36 -2.07 -1.33 -35.56
N GLY A 37 -3.01 -0.52 -35.05
CA GLY A 37 -4.43 -0.83 -35.23
C GLY A 37 -5.11 -1.84 -34.30
N THR A 38 -4.74 -1.89 -33.02
CA THR A 38 -5.62 -2.42 -31.96
C THR A 38 -5.61 -1.47 -30.75
N GLY A 39 -6.69 -1.46 -29.96
CA GLY A 39 -6.74 -0.61 -28.76
C GLY A 39 -5.65 -1.01 -27.76
N PHE A 40 -4.72 -0.11 -27.47
CA PHE A 40 -3.58 -0.38 -26.59
C PHE A 40 -4.06 -0.79 -25.19
N LYS A 41 -3.93 -2.08 -24.87
CA LYS A 41 -4.10 -2.57 -23.50
C LYS A 41 -2.87 -2.18 -22.69
N LEU A 42 -3.09 -1.48 -21.57
CA LEU A 42 -2.04 -1.15 -20.62
C LEU A 42 -1.46 -2.44 -20.01
N SER A 43 -0.14 -2.59 -20.10
CA SER A 43 0.64 -3.65 -19.44
C SER A 43 1.47 -3.04 -18.29
N VAL A 44 1.41 -3.66 -17.12
CA VAL A 44 2.02 -3.17 -15.87
C VAL A 44 3.19 -4.05 -15.45
N LEU A 45 2.98 -5.36 -15.30
CA LEU A 45 3.96 -6.32 -14.84
C LEU A 45 4.91 -6.74 -15.97
N LYS A 46 6.21 -6.81 -15.67
CA LYS A 46 7.23 -7.32 -16.62
C LYS A 46 7.15 -8.85 -16.80
N ASP A 47 6.72 -9.55 -15.75
CA ASP A 47 6.74 -11.01 -15.61
C ASP A 47 5.60 -11.45 -14.66
N PRO A 48 4.35 -11.53 -15.15
CA PRO A 48 3.22 -12.08 -14.40
C PRO A 48 3.20 -13.62 -14.42
N THR A 49 2.74 -14.25 -13.34
CA THR A 49 2.44 -15.70 -13.25
C THR A 49 1.45 -16.12 -14.34
N GLY A 50 0.47 -15.28 -14.66
CA GLY A 50 -0.54 -15.54 -15.69
C GLY A 50 -1.47 -14.36 -15.93
N HIS A 51 -2.38 -14.51 -16.90
CA HIS A 51 -3.40 -13.51 -17.24
C HIS A 51 -4.67 -13.71 -16.41
N ASP A 52 -5.32 -14.87 -16.53
CA ASP A 52 -6.55 -15.19 -15.81
C ASP A 52 -6.24 -15.87 -14.45
N ILE A 53 -6.45 -15.11 -13.37
CA ILE A 53 -6.30 -15.59 -11.99
C ILE A 53 -7.34 -16.65 -11.59
N SER A 54 -8.52 -16.65 -12.21
CA SER A 54 -9.64 -17.55 -11.86
C SER A 54 -9.38 -19.02 -12.20
N LEU A 55 -8.40 -19.29 -13.05
CA LEU A 55 -7.93 -20.64 -13.38
C LEU A 55 -7.13 -21.31 -12.24
N MET A 56 -6.65 -20.52 -11.27
CA MET A 56 -5.84 -21.00 -10.15
C MET A 56 -6.45 -20.67 -8.78
N TYR A 57 -7.20 -19.57 -8.68
CA TYR A 57 -7.66 -19.04 -7.41
C TYR A 57 -9.13 -18.61 -7.43
N ASP A 58 -9.87 -18.97 -6.38
CA ASP A 58 -11.20 -18.46 -6.08
C ASP A 58 -11.11 -17.19 -5.21
N LEU A 59 -11.70 -16.09 -5.68
CA LEU A 59 -11.72 -14.80 -4.99
C LEU A 59 -13.01 -14.63 -4.19
N GLY A 60 -12.90 -14.81 -2.87
CA GLY A 60 -14.00 -14.70 -1.92
C GLY A 60 -14.25 -13.27 -1.45
N ARG A 61 -14.66 -13.15 -0.17
CA ARG A 61 -15.00 -11.86 0.43
C ARG A 61 -13.83 -10.88 0.46
N GLU A 62 -14.16 -9.58 0.43
CA GLU A 62 -13.24 -8.50 0.81
C GLU A 62 -12.75 -8.69 2.26
N VAL A 63 -11.45 -8.52 2.48
CA VAL A 63 -10.79 -8.58 3.79
C VAL A 63 -10.06 -7.28 4.14
N GLY A 64 -9.86 -6.39 3.18
CA GLY A 64 -9.28 -5.07 3.40
C GLY A 64 -9.41 -4.18 2.16
N ARG A 65 -9.26 -2.87 2.33
CA ARG A 65 -9.33 -1.88 1.25
C ARG A 65 -8.32 -0.75 1.52
N GLY A 66 -7.38 -0.60 0.61
CA GLY A 66 -6.40 0.49 0.64
C GLY A 66 -6.66 1.54 -0.44
N GLU A 67 -5.76 2.52 -0.49
CA GLU A 67 -5.73 3.55 -1.55
C GLU A 67 -5.63 2.91 -2.94
N PHE A 68 -4.67 2.00 -3.11
CA PHE A 68 -4.34 1.38 -4.40
C PHE A 68 -5.34 0.30 -4.84
N GLY A 69 -5.85 -0.52 -3.92
CA GLY A 69 -6.63 -1.72 -4.30
C GLY A 69 -7.63 -2.20 -3.24
N ILE A 70 -8.33 -3.28 -3.60
CA ILE A 70 -9.19 -4.05 -2.70
C ILE A 70 -8.50 -5.39 -2.46
N THR A 71 -8.39 -5.80 -1.21
CA THR A 71 -7.79 -7.08 -0.82
C THR A 71 -8.91 -8.09 -0.54
N TYR A 72 -8.88 -9.20 -1.25
CA TYR A 72 -9.84 -10.31 -1.12
C TYR A 72 -9.21 -11.50 -0.42
N LEU A 73 -10.04 -12.29 0.28
CA LEU A 73 -9.70 -13.67 0.60
C LEU A 73 -9.56 -14.43 -0.72
N CYS A 74 -8.46 -15.14 -0.88
CA CYS A 74 -8.09 -15.86 -2.09
C CYS A 74 -7.86 -17.33 -1.72
N THR A 75 -8.39 -18.29 -2.47
CA THR A 75 -8.22 -19.72 -2.17
C THR A 75 -7.68 -20.46 -3.40
N ASP A 76 -6.55 -21.14 -3.27
CA ASP A 76 -5.99 -21.99 -4.33
C ASP A 76 -6.96 -23.15 -4.61
N ILE A 77 -7.43 -23.25 -5.85
CA ILE A 77 -8.47 -24.20 -6.27
C ILE A 77 -8.00 -25.66 -6.17
N LYS A 78 -6.68 -25.90 -6.28
CA LYS A 78 -6.10 -27.25 -6.26
C LYS A 78 -5.76 -27.71 -4.84
N THR A 79 -5.27 -26.81 -4.00
CA THR A 79 -4.77 -27.15 -2.65
C THR A 79 -5.75 -26.82 -1.53
N GLY A 80 -6.71 -25.91 -1.76
CA GLY A 80 -7.56 -25.33 -0.72
C GLY A 80 -6.83 -24.38 0.23
N GLU A 81 -5.56 -24.05 -0.04
CA GLU A 81 -4.76 -23.13 0.77
C GLU A 81 -5.25 -21.68 0.60
N LYS A 82 -5.23 -20.91 1.69
CA LYS A 82 -5.78 -19.55 1.74
C LYS A 82 -4.69 -18.48 1.71
N TYR A 83 -4.96 -17.47 0.90
CA TYR A 83 -4.10 -16.33 0.60
C TYR A 83 -4.91 -15.03 0.70
N ALA A 84 -4.21 -13.90 0.66
CA ALA A 84 -4.79 -12.59 0.38
C ALA A 84 -4.49 -12.22 -1.08
N CYS A 85 -5.43 -11.59 -1.78
CA CYS A 85 -5.23 -11.07 -3.14
C CYS A 85 -5.53 -9.57 -3.18
N LYS A 86 -4.48 -8.74 -3.27
CA LYS A 86 -4.60 -7.28 -3.47
C LYS A 86 -4.84 -7.02 -4.96
N SER A 87 -6.07 -6.65 -5.31
CA SER A 87 -6.50 -6.37 -6.68
C SER A 87 -6.52 -4.87 -6.95
N ILE A 88 -5.69 -4.42 -7.90
CA ILE A 88 -5.46 -3.02 -8.25
C ILE A 88 -6.02 -2.79 -9.66
N SER A 89 -7.14 -2.08 -9.75
CA SER A 89 -7.79 -1.79 -11.03
C SER A 89 -6.94 -0.84 -11.89
N LYS A 90 -6.68 -1.21 -13.15
CA LYS A 90 -5.97 -0.39 -14.13
C LYS A 90 -6.64 0.97 -14.37
N LYS A 91 -7.95 1.09 -14.14
CA LYS A 91 -8.71 2.35 -14.20
C LYS A 91 -8.30 3.38 -13.13
N LYS A 92 -7.58 2.95 -12.08
CA LYS A 92 -6.94 3.85 -11.09
C LYS A 92 -5.56 4.34 -11.55
N LEU A 93 -4.89 3.62 -12.45
CA LEU A 93 -3.53 3.93 -12.92
C LEU A 93 -3.61 4.98 -14.04
N ARG A 94 -3.52 6.25 -13.66
CA ARG A 94 -3.69 7.43 -14.51
C ARG A 94 -2.37 8.01 -15.00
N THR A 95 -1.28 7.75 -14.28
CA THR A 95 0.06 8.27 -14.60
C THR A 95 1.09 7.15 -14.75
N ALA A 96 2.22 7.47 -15.37
CA ALA A 96 3.36 6.55 -15.45
C ALA A 96 3.95 6.23 -14.07
N VAL A 97 3.77 7.11 -13.08
CA VAL A 97 4.20 6.88 -11.69
C VAL A 97 3.32 5.80 -11.06
N ASP A 98 1.99 5.90 -11.18
CA ASP A 98 1.05 4.90 -10.65
C ASP A 98 1.34 3.48 -11.20
N ILE A 99 1.71 3.39 -12.48
CA ILE A 99 2.09 2.13 -13.15
C ILE A 99 3.41 1.59 -12.61
N GLU A 100 4.41 2.48 -12.40
CA GLU A 100 5.71 2.11 -11.86
C GLU A 100 5.64 1.72 -10.38
N ASP A 101 4.78 2.35 -9.58
CA ASP A 101 4.60 2.01 -8.17
C ASP A 101 4.03 0.60 -7.99
N VAL A 102 2.99 0.23 -8.75
CA VAL A 102 2.43 -1.14 -8.74
C VAL A 102 3.46 -2.17 -9.21
N ARG A 103 4.24 -1.85 -10.25
CA ARG A 103 5.33 -2.69 -10.73
C ARG A 103 6.41 -2.87 -9.66
N ARG A 104 6.81 -1.78 -9.01
CA ARG A 104 7.85 -1.76 -7.97
C ARG A 104 7.41 -2.51 -6.72
N GLU A 105 6.13 -2.44 -6.34
CA GLU A 105 5.55 -3.24 -5.25
C GLU A 105 5.82 -4.74 -5.49
N VAL A 106 5.45 -5.25 -6.67
CA VAL A 106 5.67 -6.67 -7.03
C VAL A 106 7.17 -7.00 -7.12
N GLU A 107 8.00 -6.11 -7.66
CA GLU A 107 9.45 -6.32 -7.73
C GLU A 107 10.12 -6.36 -6.35
N ILE A 108 9.71 -5.48 -5.42
CA ILE A 108 10.16 -5.48 -4.02
C ILE A 108 9.72 -6.78 -3.33
N MET A 109 8.45 -7.18 -3.47
CA MET A 109 7.97 -8.42 -2.87
C MET A 109 8.60 -9.69 -3.46
N LYS A 110 9.02 -9.68 -4.73
CA LYS A 110 9.86 -10.75 -5.35
C LYS A 110 11.30 -10.74 -4.83
N HIS A 111 11.86 -9.57 -4.54
CA HIS A 111 13.25 -9.38 -4.08
C HIS A 111 13.47 -9.69 -2.59
N MET A 112 12.48 -9.40 -1.74
CA MET A 112 12.60 -9.61 -0.31
C MET A 112 12.71 -11.10 0.07
N PRO A 113 13.65 -11.50 0.95
CA PRO A 113 13.74 -12.88 1.40
C PRO A 113 12.52 -13.27 2.24
N ARG A 114 12.13 -14.55 2.18
CA ARG A 114 11.12 -15.11 3.09
C ARG A 114 11.54 -14.88 4.54
N HIS A 115 10.72 -14.16 5.29
CA HIS A 115 11.00 -13.77 6.67
C HIS A 115 9.73 -13.96 7.54
N PRO A 116 9.82 -14.45 8.79
CA PRO A 116 8.65 -14.65 9.64
C PRO A 116 7.83 -13.37 9.88
N ASN A 117 8.44 -12.19 9.77
CA ASN A 117 7.81 -10.89 10.04
C ASN A 117 7.53 -10.03 8.79
N ILE A 118 7.63 -10.61 7.59
CA ILE A 118 7.23 -9.96 6.34
C ILE A 118 6.23 -10.88 5.63
N VAL A 119 5.22 -10.30 4.98
CA VAL A 119 4.28 -11.05 4.13
C VAL A 119 5.01 -11.58 2.90
N SER A 120 4.85 -12.87 2.60
CA SER A 120 5.48 -13.45 1.39
C SER A 120 4.58 -13.31 0.17
N LEU A 121 5.15 -12.91 -0.97
CA LEU A 121 4.50 -13.06 -2.27
C LEU A 121 4.34 -14.55 -2.61
N LYS A 122 3.18 -14.90 -3.16
CA LYS A 122 2.87 -16.22 -3.71
C LYS A 122 2.91 -16.17 -5.24
N ASP A 123 2.10 -15.30 -5.85
CA ASP A 123 1.94 -15.13 -7.30
C ASP A 123 1.54 -13.69 -7.64
N ALA A 124 1.70 -13.29 -8.90
CA ALA A 124 1.23 -12.00 -9.40
C ALA A 124 0.62 -12.15 -10.81
N PHE A 125 -0.66 -11.83 -10.96
CA PHE A 125 -1.40 -11.93 -12.23
C PHE A 125 -1.73 -10.55 -12.78
N GLU A 126 -1.98 -10.48 -14.09
CA GLU A 126 -2.44 -9.26 -14.76
C GLU A 126 -3.43 -9.60 -15.87
N ASP A 127 -4.69 -9.22 -15.69
CA ASP A 127 -5.75 -9.37 -16.69
C ASP A 127 -5.96 -8.08 -17.50
N ASP A 128 -7.10 -7.93 -18.17
CA ASP A 128 -7.41 -6.73 -18.95
C ASP A 128 -7.80 -5.50 -18.10
N ASP A 129 -8.28 -5.71 -16.87
CA ASP A 129 -8.92 -4.72 -15.99
C ASP A 129 -8.10 -4.39 -14.73
N ALA A 130 -7.23 -5.29 -14.27
CA ALA A 130 -6.54 -5.23 -12.99
C ALA A 130 -5.16 -5.94 -12.96
N VAL A 131 -4.40 -5.62 -11.92
CA VAL A 131 -3.23 -6.36 -11.44
C VAL A 131 -3.61 -7.03 -10.12
N HIS A 132 -3.26 -8.31 -9.95
CA HIS A 132 -3.61 -9.10 -8.77
C HIS A 132 -2.35 -9.62 -8.08
N ILE A 133 -2.11 -9.18 -6.85
CA ILE A 133 -0.94 -9.57 -6.05
C ILE A 133 -1.40 -10.58 -5.01
N VAL A 134 -1.07 -11.86 -5.21
CA VAL A 134 -1.43 -12.98 -4.31
C VAL A 134 -0.31 -13.17 -3.30
N MET A 135 -0.65 -13.08 -2.02
CA MET A 135 0.30 -13.07 -0.90
C MET A 135 -0.22 -13.88 0.29
N GLU A 136 0.67 -14.16 1.24
CA GLU A 136 0.34 -14.81 2.51
C GLU A 136 -0.82 -14.10 3.26
N LEU A 137 -1.81 -14.87 3.71
CA LEU A 137 -2.96 -14.35 4.46
C LEU A 137 -2.61 -14.15 5.94
N CYS A 138 -2.90 -12.96 6.48
CA CYS A 138 -2.83 -12.68 7.91
C CYS A 138 -4.24 -12.59 8.53
N GLU A 139 -4.67 -13.59 9.31
CA GLU A 139 -6.01 -13.66 9.93
C GLU A 139 -6.05 -13.21 11.40
N GLY A 140 -4.94 -12.70 11.94
CA GLY A 140 -4.77 -12.40 13.35
C GLY A 140 -5.21 -11.01 13.81
N GLY A 141 -5.63 -10.13 12.89
CA GLY A 141 -6.00 -8.74 13.16
C GLY A 141 -4.80 -7.79 13.26
N GLU A 142 -5.09 -6.49 13.38
CA GLU A 142 -4.10 -5.43 13.49
C GLU A 142 -3.36 -5.44 14.83
N LEU A 143 -2.20 -4.78 14.84
CA LEU A 143 -1.37 -4.62 16.05
C LEU A 143 -2.16 -3.98 17.21
N PHE A 144 -2.84 -2.85 16.97
CA PHE A 144 -3.49 -2.10 18.04
C PHE A 144 -4.79 -2.73 18.54
N ASP A 145 -5.56 -3.38 17.69
CA ASP A 145 -6.76 -4.13 18.10
C ASP A 145 -6.44 -5.14 19.21
N ARG A 146 -5.32 -5.87 19.09
CA ARG A 146 -4.87 -6.80 20.13
C ARG A 146 -4.40 -6.12 21.41
N ILE A 147 -3.84 -4.92 21.30
CA ILE A 147 -3.37 -4.15 22.45
C ILE A 147 -4.58 -3.64 23.23
N VAL A 148 -5.54 -3.03 22.55
CA VAL A 148 -6.81 -2.54 23.12
C VAL A 148 -7.60 -3.69 23.75
N ALA A 149 -7.74 -4.83 23.06
CA ALA A 149 -8.48 -5.99 23.55
C ALA A 149 -7.90 -6.62 24.84
N ARG A 150 -6.63 -6.37 25.17
CA ARG A 150 -5.99 -6.87 26.40
C ARG A 150 -6.24 -5.97 27.62
N GLY A 151 -6.66 -4.72 27.44
CA GLY A 151 -6.95 -3.74 28.50
C GLY A 151 -5.74 -3.25 29.32
N HIS A 152 -4.71 -4.08 29.49
CA HIS A 152 -3.43 -3.72 30.11
C HIS A 152 -2.28 -4.04 29.15
N TYR A 153 -1.43 -3.05 28.91
CA TYR A 153 -0.22 -3.18 28.09
C TYR A 153 1.00 -2.72 28.89
N THR A 154 2.16 -3.34 28.66
CA THR A 154 3.37 -3.08 29.44
C THR A 154 4.52 -2.69 28.53
N GLU A 155 5.49 -1.93 29.05
CA GLU A 155 6.72 -1.58 28.32
C GLU A 155 7.44 -2.83 27.78
N ARG A 156 7.40 -3.96 28.51
CA ARG A 156 7.95 -5.24 28.06
C ARG A 156 7.25 -5.78 26.81
N ALA A 157 5.93 -5.61 26.71
CA ALA A 157 5.18 -5.98 25.52
C ALA A 157 5.45 -5.00 24.36
N ALA A 158 5.52 -3.69 24.65
CA ALA A 158 5.94 -2.67 23.67
C ALA A 158 7.33 -2.97 23.09
N ALA A 159 8.31 -3.30 23.93
CA ALA A 159 9.66 -3.67 23.52
C ALA A 159 9.70 -4.94 22.66
N ALA A 160 8.87 -5.95 22.95
CA ALA A 160 8.78 -7.16 22.13
C ALA A 160 8.22 -6.89 20.72
N VAL A 161 7.19 -6.05 20.63
CA VAL A 161 6.64 -5.56 19.35
C VAL A 161 7.66 -4.72 18.60
N MET A 162 8.30 -3.74 19.25
CA MET A 162 9.28 -2.87 18.61
C MET A 162 10.53 -3.61 18.16
N LYS A 163 10.96 -4.66 18.87
CA LYS A 163 12.03 -5.55 18.38
C LYS A 163 11.66 -6.13 17.01
N THR A 164 10.44 -6.65 16.86
CA THR A 164 9.95 -7.21 15.59
C THR A 164 9.88 -6.15 14.49
N ILE A 165 9.41 -4.94 14.80
CA ILE A 165 9.34 -3.83 13.84
C ILE A 165 10.76 -3.43 13.38
N LEU A 166 11.72 -3.33 14.29
CA LEU A 166 13.12 -3.02 13.95
C LEU A 166 13.81 -4.16 13.20
N GLU A 167 13.45 -5.42 13.44
CA GLU A 167 13.90 -6.57 12.62
C GLU A 167 13.38 -6.48 11.17
N VAL A 168 12.13 -6.01 10.97
CA VAL A 168 11.58 -5.70 9.63
C VAL A 168 12.34 -4.55 8.97
N VAL A 169 12.57 -3.44 9.68
CA VAL A 169 13.35 -2.31 9.13
C VAL A 169 14.76 -2.75 8.74
N GLN A 170 15.44 -3.50 9.62
CA GLN A 170 16.79 -4.01 9.38
C GLN A 170 16.86 -4.91 8.15
N ILE A 171 15.91 -5.84 7.97
CA ILE A 171 15.95 -6.76 6.82
C ILE A 171 15.62 -6.02 5.51
N CYS A 172 14.71 -5.05 5.51
CA CYS A 172 14.44 -4.17 4.36
C CYS A 172 15.69 -3.37 3.98
N HIS A 173 16.27 -2.62 4.92
CA HIS A 173 17.44 -1.76 4.68
C HIS A 173 18.66 -2.58 4.23
N LYS A 174 18.88 -3.77 4.80
CA LYS A 174 19.94 -4.70 4.38
C LYS A 174 19.79 -5.16 2.92
N HIS A 175 18.58 -5.22 2.40
CA HIS A 175 18.28 -5.57 1.01
C HIS A 175 18.10 -4.35 0.10
N GLY A 176 18.44 -3.15 0.58
CA GLY A 176 18.31 -1.91 -0.19
C GLY A 176 16.86 -1.50 -0.45
N VAL A 177 15.93 -1.84 0.45
CA VAL A 177 14.51 -1.45 0.39
C VAL A 177 14.18 -0.51 1.55
N MET A 178 13.53 0.61 1.24
CA MET A 178 12.96 1.55 2.22
C MET A 178 11.43 1.39 2.22
N HIS A 179 10.80 1.27 3.39
CA HIS A 179 9.36 0.96 3.47
C HIS A 179 8.49 2.20 3.21
N ARG A 180 8.88 3.37 3.73
CA ARG A 180 8.25 4.70 3.56
C ARG A 180 6.81 4.88 4.09
N ASP A 181 6.19 3.84 4.64
CA ASP A 181 4.84 3.90 5.24
C ASP A 181 4.71 2.93 6.42
N LEU A 182 5.65 2.99 7.36
CA LEU A 182 5.56 2.21 8.59
C LEU A 182 4.52 2.84 9.52
N LYS A 183 3.41 2.14 9.66
CA LYS A 183 2.31 2.47 10.55
C LYS A 183 1.68 1.18 11.10
N PRO A 184 0.99 1.21 12.25
CA PRO A 184 0.47 -0.01 12.86
C PRO A 184 -0.55 -0.77 12.02
N GLU A 185 -1.31 -0.08 11.17
CA GLU A 185 -2.27 -0.67 10.22
C GLU A 185 -1.57 -1.58 9.19
N ASN A 186 -0.29 -1.30 8.89
CA ASN A 186 0.54 -2.14 8.01
C ASN A 186 1.21 -3.31 8.75
N PHE A 187 0.89 -3.54 10.04
CA PHE A 187 1.37 -4.66 10.84
C PHE A 187 0.22 -5.56 11.32
N LEU A 188 0.06 -6.72 10.68
CA LEU A 188 -0.95 -7.72 11.03
C LEU A 188 -0.34 -8.93 11.73
N PHE A 189 -1.09 -9.56 12.62
CA PHE A 189 -0.74 -10.89 13.13
C PHE A 189 -1.11 -11.97 12.10
N ALA A 190 -0.19 -12.91 11.84
CA ALA A 190 -0.39 -14.00 10.88
C ALA A 190 -1.67 -14.84 11.15
N ASN A 191 -1.97 -15.14 12.41
CA ASN A 191 -3.15 -15.91 12.80
C ASN A 191 -3.62 -15.55 14.23
N LYS A 192 -4.76 -16.08 14.66
CA LYS A 192 -5.41 -15.72 15.94
C LYS A 192 -4.73 -16.25 17.21
N LYS A 193 -3.65 -17.02 17.12
CA LYS A 193 -2.94 -17.52 18.30
C LYS A 193 -2.22 -16.38 19.03
N GLU A 194 -2.06 -16.52 20.34
CA GLU A 194 -1.33 -15.55 21.16
C GLU A 194 0.14 -15.43 20.74
N THR A 195 0.77 -16.55 20.37
CA THR A 195 2.16 -16.64 19.88
C THR A 195 2.29 -16.35 18.37
N SER A 196 1.29 -15.74 17.74
CA SER A 196 1.36 -15.42 16.31
C SER A 196 2.48 -14.43 16.02
N ALA A 197 3.22 -14.68 14.94
CA ALA A 197 4.12 -13.68 14.37
C ALA A 197 3.33 -12.42 13.97
N LEU A 198 3.95 -11.25 14.18
CA LEU A 198 3.55 -9.97 13.62
C LEU A 198 4.28 -9.77 12.29
N LYS A 199 3.56 -9.33 11.25
CA LYS A 199 4.06 -9.22 9.86
C LYS A 199 3.77 -7.85 9.28
N ALA A 200 4.77 -7.27 8.60
CA ALA A 200 4.55 -6.14 7.70
C ALA A 200 3.88 -6.61 6.40
N ILE A 201 2.84 -5.91 5.95
CA ILE A 201 1.92 -6.39 4.88
C ILE A 201 1.81 -5.52 3.61
N ASP A 202 2.23 -4.26 3.60
CA ASP A 202 2.04 -3.37 2.44
C ASP A 202 3.35 -2.70 2.01
N PHE A 203 3.80 -3.01 0.79
CA PHE A 203 5.00 -2.44 0.18
C PHE A 203 4.67 -1.47 -0.98
N GLY A 204 3.41 -1.07 -1.14
CA GLY A 204 2.96 -0.22 -2.26
C GLY A 204 3.61 1.16 -2.33
N LEU A 205 4.11 1.69 -1.21
CA LEU A 205 4.88 2.94 -1.16
C LEU A 205 6.40 2.73 -1.06
N SER A 206 6.88 1.49 -0.97
CA SER A 206 8.29 1.17 -0.78
C SER A 206 9.13 1.44 -2.04
N VAL A 207 10.43 1.64 -1.85
CA VAL A 207 11.40 1.87 -2.94
C VAL A 207 12.69 1.11 -2.72
N PHE A 208 13.36 0.77 -3.82
CA PHE A 208 14.78 0.43 -3.78
C PHE A 208 15.62 1.69 -3.55
N PHE A 209 16.73 1.56 -2.82
CA PHE A 209 17.70 2.62 -2.62
C PHE A 209 19.14 2.10 -2.60
N LYS A 210 20.10 2.98 -2.86
CA LYS A 210 21.53 2.77 -2.63
C LYS A 210 22.04 3.68 -1.50
N PRO A 211 23.07 3.28 -0.73
CA PRO A 211 23.65 4.15 0.28
C PRO A 211 24.07 5.51 -0.29
N GLY A 212 23.58 6.60 0.30
CA GLY A 212 23.81 7.98 -0.15
C GLY A 212 22.84 8.50 -1.22
N GLU A 213 21.87 7.69 -1.67
CA GLU A 213 20.77 8.13 -2.53
C GLU A 213 19.71 8.91 -1.72
N GLY A 214 19.22 10.01 -2.27
CA GLY A 214 18.25 10.89 -1.62
C GLY A 214 16.94 10.99 -2.42
N PHE A 215 15.82 10.97 -1.70
CA PHE A 215 14.46 10.95 -2.26
C PHE A 215 13.72 12.27 -2.02
N ASN A 216 12.81 12.62 -2.95
CA ASN A 216 12.12 13.92 -2.99
C ASN A 216 10.58 13.84 -3.09
N GLU A 217 10.03 12.63 -3.10
CA GLU A 217 8.60 12.33 -3.11
C GLU A 217 8.02 12.48 -1.71
N ILE A 218 6.91 13.21 -1.56
CA ILE A 218 6.17 13.27 -0.30
C ILE A 218 5.21 12.08 -0.27
N VAL A 219 5.54 11.08 0.54
CA VAL A 219 4.80 9.81 0.66
C VAL A 219 4.76 9.34 2.11
N GLY A 220 3.85 8.41 2.41
CA GLY A 220 3.66 7.86 3.75
C GLY A 220 2.55 8.57 4.52
N SER A 221 2.10 7.92 5.59
CA SER A 221 0.93 8.36 6.36
C SER A 221 1.26 9.53 7.30
N PRO A 222 0.53 10.66 7.26
CA PRO A 222 0.97 11.94 7.87
C PRO A 222 1.40 11.92 9.33
N TYR A 223 0.76 11.09 10.19
CA TYR A 223 1.13 11.00 11.61
C TYR A 223 2.49 10.34 11.86
N TYR A 224 2.95 9.50 10.94
CA TYR A 224 4.18 8.71 11.04
C TYR A 224 5.31 9.27 10.18
N MET A 225 4.99 10.17 9.24
CA MET A 225 5.93 10.74 8.27
C MET A 225 7.06 11.53 8.95
N ALA A 226 8.30 11.30 8.51
CA ALA A 226 9.46 12.04 8.98
C ALA A 226 9.53 13.47 8.38
N PRO A 227 9.99 14.49 9.13
CA PRO A 227 9.94 15.88 8.68
C PRO A 227 10.88 16.17 7.48
N GLU A 228 11.90 15.35 7.25
CA GLU A 228 12.75 15.38 6.05
C GLU A 228 12.04 14.92 4.77
N VAL A 229 10.99 14.11 4.87
CA VAL A 229 10.11 13.78 3.72
C VAL A 229 9.40 15.04 3.23
N LEU A 230 8.88 15.86 4.15
CA LEU A 230 8.29 17.16 3.83
C LEU A 230 9.31 18.15 3.23
N ARG A 231 10.59 18.02 3.60
CA ARG A 231 11.71 18.78 3.01
C ARG A 231 12.21 18.20 1.69
N ARG A 232 11.66 17.07 1.23
CA ARG A 232 11.98 16.42 -0.06
C ARG A 232 13.47 16.07 -0.21
N ASN A 233 14.12 15.71 0.90
CA ASN A 233 15.49 15.22 0.90
C ASN A 233 15.67 14.26 2.08
N TYR A 234 15.44 12.97 1.82
CA TYR A 234 15.48 11.92 2.84
C TYR A 234 16.12 10.63 2.33
N GLY A 235 16.63 9.85 3.28
CA GLY A 235 17.17 8.50 3.09
C GLY A 235 16.38 7.45 3.89
N PRO A 236 16.92 6.25 4.11
CA PRO A 236 16.23 5.16 4.81
C PRO A 236 15.89 5.45 6.28
N GLU A 237 16.45 6.49 6.87
CA GLU A 237 16.25 6.91 8.26
C GLU A 237 14.78 7.25 8.58
N VAL A 238 13.96 7.56 7.57
CA VAL A 238 12.51 7.84 7.73
C VAL A 238 11.72 6.65 8.28
N ASP A 239 12.19 5.42 8.03
CA ASP A 239 11.60 4.22 8.60
C ASP A 239 11.89 4.13 10.11
N ILE A 240 13.05 4.63 10.57
CA ILE A 240 13.44 4.70 11.99
C ILE A 240 12.61 5.75 12.72
N TRP A 241 12.38 6.91 12.09
CA TRP A 241 11.45 7.93 12.62
C TRP A 241 10.04 7.35 12.80
N SER A 242 9.52 6.70 11.76
CA SER A 242 8.19 6.08 11.77
C SER A 242 8.07 5.01 12.87
N ALA A 243 9.08 4.16 13.03
CA ALA A 243 9.18 3.20 14.13
C ALA A 243 9.22 3.89 15.52
N GLY A 244 9.87 5.04 15.64
CA GLY A 244 9.86 5.87 16.85
C GLY A 244 8.48 6.43 17.20
N VAL A 245 7.70 6.87 16.19
CA VAL A 245 6.31 7.27 16.37
C VAL A 245 5.45 6.10 16.86
N ILE A 246 5.60 4.91 16.27
CA ILE A 246 4.89 3.70 16.71
C ILE A 246 5.24 3.38 18.18
N LEU A 247 6.52 3.40 18.56
CA LEU A 247 6.95 3.20 19.96
C LEU A 247 6.31 4.21 20.91
N TYR A 248 6.25 5.49 20.54
CA TYR A 248 5.60 6.51 21.36
C TYR A 248 4.11 6.20 21.57
N ILE A 249 3.38 5.84 20.53
CA ILE A 249 1.95 5.48 20.64
C ILE A 249 1.76 4.21 21.48
N LEU A 250 2.66 3.21 21.35
CA LEU A 250 2.63 1.98 22.16
C LEU A 250 2.84 2.22 23.66
N LEU A 251 3.53 3.30 24.05
CA LEU A 251 3.80 3.66 25.44
C LEU A 251 2.83 4.69 26.01
N CYS A 252 2.42 5.67 25.20
CA CYS A 252 1.64 6.83 25.64
C CYS A 252 0.16 6.78 25.22
N GLY A 253 -0.22 5.88 24.32
CA GLY A 253 -1.59 5.73 23.82
C GLY A 253 -2.09 6.84 22.88
N VAL A 254 -1.24 7.82 22.56
CA VAL A 254 -1.55 8.98 21.72
C VAL A 254 -0.38 9.28 20.76
N PRO A 255 -0.61 9.91 19.59
CA PRO A 255 0.47 10.33 18.71
C PRO A 255 1.35 11.43 19.35
N PRO A 256 2.67 11.44 19.08
CA PRO A 256 3.58 12.48 19.57
C PRO A 256 3.37 13.83 18.89
N PHE A 257 2.81 13.84 17.67
CA PHE A 257 2.59 15.03 16.87
C PHE A 257 1.10 15.15 16.51
N TRP A 258 0.54 16.34 16.74
CA TRP A 258 -0.89 16.62 16.52
C TRP A 258 -1.06 17.61 15.37
N ALA A 259 -1.96 17.30 14.43
CA ALA A 259 -2.43 18.24 13.43
C ALA A 259 -3.64 19.03 13.98
N GLY A 260 -3.38 19.94 14.93
CA GLY A 260 -4.37 20.88 15.45
C GLY A 260 -4.10 22.29 14.92
N LEU A 261 -5.16 22.97 14.44
CA LEU A 261 -5.14 24.42 14.28
C LEU A 261 -5.07 25.05 15.69
N LEU A 262 -3.99 25.79 15.95
CA LEU A 262 -3.92 26.83 16.98
C LEU A 262 -4.37 28.16 16.36
#